data_AF-A0A7C1XFW1-F1
#
_entry.id   AF-A0A7C1XFW1-F1
#
_cell.length_a   1.000
_cell.length_b   1.000
_cell.length_c   1.000
_cell.angle_alpha   90.00
_cell.angle_beta   90.00
_cell.angle_gamma   90.00
#
_symmetry.space_group_name_H-M   'P 1'
#
loop_
_entity.id
_entity.type
_entity.pdbx_description
1 polymer ?
#
loop_
_entity_poly.entity_id
_entity_poly.type
_entity_poly.pdbx_seq_one_letter_code
_entity_poly.pdbx_strand_id
1 'polypeptide(L)'
;MDSQTLVYQRVIDEALRLLYTHHYRLLSRLLPRALEQLNLSEEALMAELRESPLGQVLQRLAAVAQGKLVEQRERILENIELVLQLLFWAPGAEDYSVPRSFWESDLGRLLSQAKFRAYEPSELVSIGKAAQDLGVTRPTIYRWMDERKLEYVRDEHSGRTFIIRRDVELLRRQLQESA
;
A
#
# COMPACT_ATOMS: atom_id res chain seq x y z
N MET A 1 -12.53 -22.29 6.71
CA MET A 1 -11.86 -21.02 6.37
C MET A 1 -11.09 -21.21 5.08
N ASP A 2 -11.26 -20.32 4.10
CA ASP A 2 -10.57 -20.40 2.82
C ASP A 2 -9.06 -20.23 2.99
N SER A 3 -8.26 -20.99 2.22
CA SER A 3 -6.78 -20.95 2.26
C SER A 3 -6.23 -19.53 2.08
N GLN A 4 -6.82 -18.73 1.17
CA GLN A 4 -6.42 -17.33 0.97
C GLN A 4 -6.70 -16.42 2.17
N THR A 5 -7.76 -16.68 2.94
CA THR A 5 -8.08 -15.92 4.16
C THR A 5 -7.05 -16.18 5.25
N LEU A 6 -6.61 -17.44 5.39
CA LEU A 6 -5.54 -17.80 6.32
C LEU A 6 -4.21 -17.16 5.93
N VAL A 7 -3.89 -17.09 4.64
CA VAL A 7 -2.69 -16.40 4.14
C VAL A 7 -2.75 -14.92 4.51
N TYR A 8 -3.84 -14.20 4.19
CA TYR A 8 -3.93 -12.78 4.50
C TYR A 8 -3.92 -12.48 6.00
N GLN A 9 -4.54 -13.31 6.84
CA GLN A 9 -4.47 -13.13 8.30
C GLN A 9 -3.03 -13.22 8.80
N ARG A 10 -2.24 -14.17 8.29
CA ARG A 10 -0.82 -14.29 8.63
C ARG A 10 -0.04 -13.03 8.23
N VAL A 11 -0.28 -12.51 7.03
CA VAL A 11 0.35 -11.27 6.54
C VAL A 11 0.02 -10.08 7.44
N ILE A 12 -1.24 -9.95 7.86
CA ILE A 12 -1.69 -8.91 8.79
C ILE A 12 -0.97 -9.06 10.13
N ASP A 13 -0.93 -10.27 10.69
CA ASP A 13 -0.29 -10.53 11.98
C ASP A 13 1.20 -10.22 11.95
N GLU A 14 1.91 -10.60 10.88
CA GLU A 14 3.32 -10.27 10.67
C GLU A 14 3.55 -8.76 10.60
N ALA A 15 2.70 -8.03 9.86
CA ALA A 15 2.76 -6.58 9.75
C ALA A 15 2.53 -5.88 11.11
N LEU A 16 1.50 -6.31 11.84
CA LEU A 16 1.19 -5.78 13.17
C LEU A 16 2.32 -6.05 14.16
N ARG A 17 2.91 -7.24 14.16
CA ARG A 17 4.06 -7.59 15.01
C ARG A 17 5.28 -6.72 14.69
N LEU A 18 5.57 -6.50 13.40
CA LEU A 18 6.68 -5.67 12.97
C LEU A 18 6.51 -4.23 13.46
N LEU A 19 5.34 -3.63 13.19
CA LEU A 19 5.02 -2.26 13.60
C LEU A 19 5.01 -2.11 15.12
N TYR A 20 4.38 -3.05 15.83
CA TYR A 20 4.41 -3.07 17.29
C TYR A 20 5.83 -3.13 17.82
N THR A 21 6.66 -4.05 17.32
CA THR A 21 8.05 -4.20 17.78
C THR A 21 8.86 -2.93 17.54
N HIS A 22 8.68 -2.30 16.39
CA HIS A 22 9.37 -1.04 16.06
C HIS A 22 8.96 0.08 17.03
N HIS A 23 7.66 0.29 17.23
CA HIS A 23 7.14 1.38 18.08
C HIS A 23 7.34 1.11 19.57
N TYR A 24 7.27 -0.15 20.01
CA TYR A 24 7.55 -0.55 21.39
C TYR A 24 8.97 -0.17 21.80
N ARG A 25 9.96 -0.31 20.91
CA ARG A 25 11.35 0.12 21.17
C ARG A 25 11.49 1.62 21.36
N LEU A 26 10.67 2.42 20.69
CA LEU A 26 10.64 3.88 20.85
C LEU A 26 9.96 4.23 22.18
N LEU A 27 8.77 3.68 22.40
CA LEU A 27 7.97 3.93 23.61
C LEU A 27 8.70 3.48 24.88
N SER A 28 9.47 2.40 24.85
CA SER A 28 10.24 1.95 26.01
C SER A 28 11.37 2.90 26.42
N ARG A 29 11.79 3.79 25.52
CA ARG A 29 12.76 4.85 25.81
C ARG A 29 12.08 6.14 26.27
N LEU A 30 10.89 6.45 25.74
CA LEU A 30 10.19 7.69 26.05
C LEU A 30 9.29 7.58 27.30
N LEU A 31 8.60 6.45 27.47
CA LEU A 31 7.57 6.22 28.48
C LEU A 31 7.69 4.80 29.11
N PRO A 32 8.84 4.45 29.72
CA PRO A 32 9.08 3.09 30.22
C PRO A 32 8.03 2.62 31.25
N ARG A 33 7.63 3.50 32.18
CA ARG A 33 6.65 3.17 33.24
C ARG A 33 5.26 2.81 32.70
N ALA A 34 4.88 3.34 31.55
CA ALA A 34 3.59 3.03 30.93
C ALA A 34 3.57 1.61 30.33
N LEU A 35 4.73 1.13 29.85
CA LEU A 35 4.85 -0.20 29.26
C LEU A 35 5.00 -1.32 30.29
N GLU A 36 5.58 -1.04 31.46
CA GLU A 36 5.69 -2.01 32.57
C GLU A 36 4.32 -2.54 33.05
N GLN A 37 3.24 -1.81 32.76
CA GLN A 37 1.87 -2.19 33.11
C GLN A 37 1.23 -3.12 32.06
N LEU A 38 1.84 -3.27 30.87
CA LEU A 38 1.36 -4.13 29.79
C LEU A 38 1.86 -5.56 29.96
N ASN A 39 1.31 -6.28 30.95
CA ASN A 39 1.57 -7.71 31.13
C ASN A 39 0.53 -8.55 30.36
N LEU A 40 0.66 -8.57 29.03
CA LEU A 40 -0.16 -9.41 28.16
C LEU A 40 0.62 -10.65 27.71
N SER A 41 -0.07 -11.78 27.63
CA SER A 41 0.47 -12.93 26.89
C SER A 41 0.58 -12.58 25.41
N GLU A 42 1.43 -13.28 24.66
CA GLU A 42 1.58 -13.05 23.22
C GLU A 42 0.26 -13.20 22.46
N GLU A 43 -0.55 -14.18 22.84
CA GLU A 43 -1.87 -14.41 22.24
C GLU A 43 -2.84 -13.25 22.53
N ALA A 44 -2.89 -12.76 23.77
CA ALA A 44 -3.73 -11.62 24.16
C ALA A 44 -3.26 -10.34 23.46
N LEU A 45 -1.95 -10.11 23.39
CA LEU A 45 -1.38 -8.98 22.66
C LEU A 45 -1.76 -9.00 21.18
N MET A 46 -1.68 -10.16 20.53
CA MET A 46 -2.08 -10.27 19.13
C MET A 46 -3.57 -10.04 18.91
N ALA A 47 -4.42 -10.48 19.84
CA ALA A 47 -5.84 -10.16 19.80
C ALA A 47 -6.06 -8.64 19.87
N GLU A 48 -5.42 -7.95 20.81
CA GLU A 48 -5.49 -6.48 20.94
C GLU A 48 -4.98 -5.77 19.67
N LEU A 49 -3.86 -6.23 19.10
CA LEU A 49 -3.32 -5.64 17.87
C LEU A 49 -4.26 -5.80 16.67
N ARG A 50 -4.97 -6.94 16.57
CA ARG A 50 -5.96 -7.17 15.50
C ARG A 50 -7.19 -6.28 15.66
N GLU A 51 -7.64 -6.06 16.89
CA GLU A 51 -8.79 -5.20 17.20
C GLU A 51 -8.43 -3.70 17.18
N SER A 52 -7.14 -3.36 17.19
CA SER A 52 -6.67 -1.98 17.10
C SER A 52 -7.12 -1.29 15.80
N PRO A 53 -7.16 0.05 15.75
CA PRO A 53 -7.52 0.79 14.52
C PRO A 53 -6.69 0.37 13.31
N LEU A 54 -5.39 0.14 13.48
CA LEU A 54 -4.52 -0.33 12.40
C LEU A 54 -4.84 -1.77 12.00
N GLY A 55 -5.11 -2.65 12.97
CA GLY A 55 -5.52 -4.03 12.71
C GLY A 55 -6.79 -4.09 11.87
N GLN A 56 -7.79 -3.28 12.23
CA GLN A 56 -9.03 -3.15 11.47
C GLN A 56 -8.78 -2.59 10.05
N VAL A 57 -7.91 -1.58 9.90
CA VAL A 57 -7.52 -1.05 8.58
C VAL A 57 -6.92 -2.16 7.71
N LEU A 58 -5.96 -2.92 8.23
CA LEU A 58 -5.31 -4.01 7.50
C LEU A 58 -6.31 -5.14 7.13
N GLN A 59 -7.22 -5.48 8.03
CA GLN A 59 -8.29 -6.45 7.76
C GLN A 59 -9.24 -5.98 6.65
N ARG A 60 -9.62 -4.70 6.64
CA ARG A 60 -10.46 -4.12 5.57
C ARG A 60 -9.73 -4.15 4.23
N LEU A 61 -8.46 -3.73 4.18
CA LEU A 61 -7.65 -3.77 2.97
C LEU A 61 -7.50 -5.21 2.44
N ALA A 62 -7.33 -6.19 3.34
CA ALA A 62 -7.30 -7.60 2.95
C ALA A 62 -8.64 -8.09 2.41
N ALA A 63 -9.77 -7.63 2.96
CA ALA A 63 -11.10 -7.96 2.45
C ALA A 63 -11.34 -7.35 1.05
N VAL A 64 -10.88 -6.12 0.81
CA VAL A 64 -10.90 -5.47 -0.51
C VAL A 64 -10.01 -6.23 -1.50
N ALA A 65 -8.77 -6.58 -1.13
CA ALA A 65 -7.86 -7.34 -1.97
C ALA A 65 -8.44 -8.71 -2.39
N GLN A 66 -9.16 -9.37 -1.48
CA GLN A 66 -9.88 -10.61 -1.73
C GLN A 66 -11.16 -10.44 -2.58
N GLY A 67 -11.61 -9.20 -2.83
CA GLY A 67 -12.90 -8.92 -3.47
C GLY A 67 -14.12 -9.23 -2.59
N LYS A 68 -13.92 -9.36 -1.27
CA LYS A 68 -14.98 -9.64 -0.28
C LYS A 68 -15.65 -8.36 0.23
N LEU A 69 -15.00 -7.22 0.05
CA LEU A 69 -15.50 -5.91 0.45
C LEU A 69 -15.39 -4.95 -0.73
N VAL A 70 -16.47 -4.23 -1.00
CA VAL A 70 -16.47 -3.07 -1.90
C VAL A 70 -16.47 -1.82 -1.04
N GLU A 71 -15.55 -0.91 -1.32
CA GLU A 71 -15.31 0.30 -0.54
C GLU A 71 -14.98 1.47 -1.48
N GLN A 72 -15.19 2.70 -1.00
CA GLN A 72 -14.86 3.89 -1.78
C GLN A 72 -13.36 3.96 -2.02
N ARG A 73 -12.97 4.26 -3.27
CA ARG A 73 -11.58 4.35 -3.70
C ARG A 73 -10.75 5.23 -2.78
N GLU A 74 -11.26 6.42 -2.47
CA GLU A 74 -10.56 7.42 -1.67
C GLU A 74 -10.21 6.85 -0.29
N ARG A 75 -11.14 6.15 0.35
CA ARG A 75 -10.90 5.48 1.63
C ARG A 75 -9.90 4.32 1.53
N ILE A 76 -9.92 3.55 0.43
CA ILE A 76 -8.91 2.49 0.21
C ILE A 76 -7.51 3.11 0.11
N LEU A 77 -7.37 4.18 -0.69
CA LEU A 77 -6.09 4.87 -0.89
C LEU A 77 -5.59 5.54 0.40
N GLU A 78 -6.46 6.19 1.17
CA GLU A 78 -6.15 6.77 2.48
C GLU A 78 -5.66 5.71 3.48
N ASN A 79 -6.32 4.54 3.51
CA ASN A 79 -5.93 3.44 4.38
C ASN A 79 -4.57 2.84 3.98
N ILE A 80 -4.29 2.72 2.68
CA ILE A 80 -2.97 2.30 2.18
C ILE A 80 -1.91 3.33 2.58
N GLU A 81 -2.19 4.61 2.36
CA GLU A 81 -1.30 5.72 2.72
C GLU A 81 -0.97 5.73 4.22
N LEU A 82 -1.98 5.56 5.08
CA LEU A 82 -1.79 5.45 6.53
C LEU A 82 -0.81 4.33 6.90
N VAL A 83 -0.96 3.14 6.29
CA VAL A 83 -0.07 2.00 6.54
C VAL A 83 1.36 2.32 6.09
N LEU A 84 1.53 2.92 4.91
CA LEU A 84 2.84 3.30 4.38
C LEU A 84 3.51 4.36 5.25
N GLN A 85 2.77 5.36 5.72
CA GLN A 85 3.28 6.39 6.63
C GLN A 85 3.79 5.78 7.93
N LEU A 86 3.03 4.86 8.55
CA LEU A 86 3.47 4.18 9.77
C LEU A 86 4.73 3.32 9.58
N LEU A 87 4.96 2.80 8.37
CA LEU A 87 6.12 1.97 8.06
C LEU A 87 7.36 2.78 7.68
N PHE A 88 7.18 3.87 6.94
CA PHE A 88 8.28 4.54 6.23
C PHE A 88 8.46 6.00 6.57
N TRP A 89 7.48 6.66 7.21
CA TRP A 89 7.59 8.07 7.54
C TRP A 89 8.35 8.28 8.84
N ALA A 90 9.64 8.60 8.72
CA ALA A 90 10.48 8.87 9.86
C ALA A 90 10.10 10.21 10.53
N PRO A 91 10.14 10.30 11.88
CA PRO A 91 9.93 11.56 12.58
C PRO A 91 10.93 12.63 12.11
N GLY A 92 10.41 13.81 11.74
CA GLY A 92 11.19 14.95 11.27
C GLY A 92 11.52 14.95 9.77
N ALA A 93 11.06 13.96 9.00
CA ALA A 93 11.14 13.98 7.55
C ALA A 93 9.96 14.74 6.92
N GLU A 94 10.21 15.51 5.86
CA GLU A 94 9.16 16.22 5.11
C GLU A 94 8.31 15.28 4.24
N ASP A 95 8.90 14.18 3.76
CA ASP A 95 8.24 13.15 2.94
C ASP A 95 8.89 11.78 3.21
N TYR A 96 8.31 10.72 2.67
CA TYR A 96 8.85 9.37 2.74
C TYR A 96 8.90 8.67 1.36
N SER A 97 9.79 7.68 1.28
CA SER A 97 9.93 6.82 0.11
C SER A 97 9.65 5.36 0.47
N VAL A 98 8.99 4.66 -0.45
CA VAL A 98 8.70 3.23 -0.30
C VAL A 98 9.70 2.45 -1.16
N PRO A 99 10.56 1.61 -0.56
CA PRO A 99 11.51 0.80 -1.33
C PRO A 99 10.81 -0.13 -2.31
N ARG A 100 11.36 -0.33 -3.52
CA ARG A 100 10.76 -1.25 -4.51
C ARG A 100 10.59 -2.67 -3.98
N SER A 101 11.55 -3.14 -3.18
CA SER A 101 11.51 -4.46 -2.54
C SER A 101 10.33 -4.65 -1.60
N PHE A 102 9.79 -3.56 -1.01
CA PHE A 102 8.59 -3.65 -0.17
C PHE A 102 7.39 -4.15 -0.97
N TRP A 103 7.21 -3.68 -2.20
CA TRP A 103 6.08 -4.08 -3.05
C TRP A 103 6.13 -5.55 -3.47
N GLU A 104 7.29 -6.21 -3.33
CA GLU A 104 7.44 -7.64 -3.54
C GLU A 104 7.13 -8.48 -2.29
N SER A 105 7.05 -7.86 -1.10
CA SER A 105 6.69 -8.54 0.15
C SER A 105 5.20 -8.92 0.17
N ASP A 106 4.83 -9.86 1.04
CA ASP A 106 3.44 -10.31 1.17
C ASP A 106 2.48 -9.14 1.51
N LEU A 107 2.90 -8.22 2.40
CA LEU A 107 2.12 -7.03 2.72
C LEU A 107 2.06 -6.06 1.52
N GLY A 108 3.20 -5.82 0.85
CA GLY A 108 3.24 -4.96 -0.33
C GLY A 108 2.33 -5.45 -1.46
N ARG A 109 2.28 -6.78 -1.68
CA ARG A 109 1.37 -7.41 -2.64
C ARG A 109 -0.09 -7.30 -2.21
N LEU A 110 -0.40 -7.51 -0.93
CA LEU A 110 -1.74 -7.27 -0.37
C LEU A 110 -2.21 -5.84 -0.66
N LEU A 111 -1.39 -4.84 -0.33
CA LEU A 111 -1.70 -3.43 -0.56
C LEU A 111 -1.81 -3.11 -2.06
N SER A 112 -0.94 -3.67 -2.90
CA SER A 112 -1.00 -3.50 -4.35
C SER A 112 -2.30 -4.04 -4.93
N GLN A 113 -2.72 -5.22 -4.47
CA GLN A 113 -3.97 -5.84 -4.89
C GLN A 113 -5.20 -5.04 -4.41
N ALA A 114 -5.18 -4.54 -3.17
CA ALA A 114 -6.23 -3.65 -2.67
C ALA A 114 -6.30 -2.35 -3.49
N LYS A 115 -5.14 -1.77 -3.82
CA LYS A 115 -5.04 -0.58 -4.67
C LYS A 115 -5.60 -0.84 -6.07
N PHE A 116 -5.23 -1.95 -6.70
CA PHE A 116 -5.75 -2.33 -8.00
C PHE A 116 -7.28 -2.46 -8.00
N ARG A 117 -7.85 -3.07 -6.96
CA ARG A 117 -9.31 -3.19 -6.76
C ARG A 117 -10.03 -1.87 -6.53
N ALA A 118 -9.31 -0.80 -6.18
CA ALA A 118 -9.87 0.53 -6.00
C ALA A 118 -10.14 1.27 -7.33
N TYR A 119 -9.66 0.74 -8.45
CA TYR A 119 -9.81 1.36 -9.77
C TYR A 119 -10.69 0.51 -10.69
N GLU A 120 -11.50 1.19 -11.49
CA GLU A 120 -12.24 0.54 -12.57
C GLU A 120 -11.30 0.20 -13.74
N PRO A 121 -11.55 -0.87 -14.51
CA PRO A 121 -10.73 -1.22 -15.66
C PRO A 121 -10.59 -0.09 -16.70
N SER A 122 -11.61 0.77 -16.81
CA SER A 122 -11.59 1.93 -17.71
C SER A 122 -10.61 3.01 -17.26
N GLU A 123 -10.29 3.10 -15.97
CA GLU A 123 -9.36 4.07 -15.38
C GLU A 123 -7.90 3.63 -15.49
N LEU A 124 -7.65 2.42 -15.99
CA LEU A 124 -6.33 1.81 -16.06
C LEU A 124 -5.83 1.71 -17.51
N VAL A 125 -4.54 1.99 -17.70
CA VAL A 125 -3.87 1.94 -19.00
C VAL A 125 -2.64 1.05 -18.91
N SER A 126 -2.47 0.13 -19.84
CA SER A 126 -1.24 -0.68 -19.90
C SER A 126 -0.02 0.19 -20.23
N ILE A 127 1.16 -0.20 -19.76
CA ILE A 127 2.43 0.51 -20.04
C ILE A 127 2.63 0.74 -21.55
N GLY A 128 2.36 -0.27 -22.38
CA GLY A 128 2.50 -0.16 -23.83
C GLY A 128 1.55 0.87 -24.45
N LYS A 129 0.33 0.96 -23.94
CA LYS A 129 -0.66 1.94 -24.40
C LYS A 129 -0.31 3.36 -23.93
N ALA A 130 0.12 3.53 -22.70
CA ALA A 130 0.59 4.82 -22.19
C ALA A 130 1.79 5.35 -22.99
N ALA A 131 2.75 4.48 -23.33
CA ALA A 131 3.88 4.82 -24.20
C ALA A 131 3.42 5.34 -25.58
N GLN A 132 2.44 4.66 -26.19
CA GLN A 132 1.85 5.09 -27.46
C GLN A 132 1.13 6.44 -27.33
N ASP A 133 0.30 6.61 -26.30
CA ASP A 133 -0.53 7.81 -26.12
C ASP A 133 0.31 9.07 -25.82
N LEU A 134 1.48 8.89 -25.19
CA LEU A 134 2.43 9.95 -24.86
C LEU A 134 3.52 10.14 -25.93
N GLY A 135 3.59 9.29 -26.95
CA GLY A 135 4.61 9.35 -28.00
C GLY A 135 6.04 9.06 -27.49
N VAL A 136 6.18 8.25 -26.44
CA VAL A 136 7.47 7.92 -25.82
C VAL A 136 7.75 6.42 -25.80
N THR A 137 8.96 6.04 -25.41
CA THR A 137 9.35 4.63 -25.28
C THR A 137 8.94 4.04 -23.92
N ARG A 138 8.79 2.71 -23.82
CA ARG A 138 8.48 2.04 -22.55
C ARG A 138 9.51 2.34 -21.43
N PRO A 139 10.84 2.37 -21.69
CA PRO A 139 11.81 2.80 -20.68
C PRO A 139 11.53 4.20 -20.10
N THR A 140 11.00 5.13 -20.92
CA THR A 140 10.62 6.47 -20.46
C THR A 140 9.44 6.40 -19.50
N ILE A 141 8.46 5.53 -19.78
CA ILE A 141 7.33 5.29 -18.87
C ILE A 141 7.81 4.72 -17.53
N TYR A 142 8.69 3.71 -17.54
CA TYR A 142 9.26 3.15 -16.29
C TYR A 142 9.98 4.23 -15.47
N ARG A 143 10.80 5.06 -16.13
CA ARG A 143 11.46 6.18 -15.47
C ARG A 143 10.46 7.17 -14.87
N TRP A 144 9.36 7.49 -15.56
CA TRP A 144 8.33 8.38 -15.02
C TRP A 144 7.53 7.77 -13.86
N MET A 145 7.32 6.45 -13.86
CA MET A 145 6.78 5.74 -12.70
C MET A 145 7.75 5.83 -11.50
N ASP A 146 9.04 5.63 -11.75
CA ASP A 146 10.09 5.75 -10.72
C ASP A 146 10.21 7.16 -10.15
N GLU A 147 10.01 8.17 -11.00
CA GLU A 147 9.96 9.61 -10.64
C GLU A 147 8.61 10.01 -10.02
N ARG A 148 7.67 9.08 -9.82
CA ARG A 148 6.31 9.34 -9.31
C ARG A 148 5.49 10.32 -10.15
N LYS A 149 5.83 10.51 -11.42
CA LYS A 149 5.05 11.33 -12.38
C LYS A 149 3.84 10.60 -12.94
N LEU A 150 3.91 9.28 -12.95
CA LEU A 150 2.82 8.41 -13.36
C LEU A 150 2.53 7.43 -12.23
N GLU A 151 1.37 7.56 -11.61
CA GLU A 151 0.93 6.61 -10.61
C GLU A 151 0.57 5.28 -11.28
N TYR A 152 0.89 4.19 -10.60
CA TYR A 152 0.65 2.84 -11.10
C TYR A 152 0.10 1.91 -10.03
N VAL A 153 -0.50 0.83 -10.51
CA VAL A 153 -1.05 -0.29 -9.73
C VAL A 153 -0.61 -1.60 -10.37
N ARG A 154 -0.48 -2.64 -9.55
CA ARG A 154 -0.17 -3.99 -10.00
C ARG A 154 -1.35 -4.91 -9.68
N ASP A 155 -1.78 -5.65 -10.69
CA ASP A 155 -2.68 -6.78 -10.49
C ASP A 155 -1.83 -8.00 -10.08
N GLU A 156 -1.96 -8.42 -8.82
CA GLU A 156 -1.19 -9.55 -8.28
C GLU A 156 -1.62 -10.89 -8.89
N HIS A 157 -2.82 -10.97 -9.49
CA HIS A 157 -3.26 -12.20 -10.14
C HIS A 157 -2.58 -12.42 -11.48
N SER A 158 -2.50 -11.38 -12.32
CA SER A 158 -1.85 -11.47 -13.64
C SER A 158 -0.38 -11.06 -13.64
N GLY A 159 0.12 -10.46 -12.56
CA GLY A 159 1.45 -9.86 -12.47
C GLY A 159 1.62 -8.61 -13.34
N ARG A 160 0.53 -8.08 -13.93
CA ARG A 160 0.57 -6.94 -14.85
C ARG A 160 0.52 -5.63 -14.08
N THR A 161 1.27 -4.66 -14.59
CA THR A 161 1.26 -3.28 -14.09
C THR A 161 0.46 -2.39 -15.02
N PHE A 162 -0.37 -1.55 -14.41
CA PHE A 162 -1.20 -0.56 -15.07
C PHE A 162 -0.90 0.83 -14.53
N ILE A 163 -1.08 1.83 -15.37
CA ILE A 163 -0.90 3.25 -15.04
C ILE A 163 -2.28 3.88 -14.94
N ILE A 164 -2.44 4.82 -14.02
CA ILE A 164 -3.70 5.56 -13.86
C ILE A 164 -3.91 6.44 -15.10
N ARG A 165 -5.03 6.26 -15.80
CA ARG A 165 -5.36 6.96 -17.05
C ARG A 165 -5.28 8.48 -16.89
N ARG A 166 -5.79 8.98 -15.77
CA ARG A 166 -5.81 10.42 -15.46
C ARG A 166 -4.42 11.03 -15.57
N ASP A 167 -3.39 10.37 -15.06
CA ASP A 167 -2.02 10.89 -15.07
C ASP A 167 -1.45 10.91 -16.49
N VAL A 168 -1.75 9.88 -17.29
CA VAL A 168 -1.39 9.83 -18.71
C VAL A 168 -2.02 11.00 -19.45
N GLU A 169 -3.30 11.29 -19.20
CA GLU A 169 -4.01 12.39 -19.85
C GLU A 169 -3.48 13.77 -19.43
N LEU A 170 -3.19 13.97 -18.14
CA LEU A 170 -2.59 15.20 -17.62
C LEU A 170 -1.20 15.45 -18.22
N LEU A 171 -0.34 14.43 -18.20
CA LEU A 171 1.01 14.53 -18.74
C LEU A 171 1.00 14.78 -20.25
N ARG A 172 0.05 14.16 -20.98
CA ARG A 172 -0.13 14.41 -22.41
C ARG A 172 -0.47 15.88 -22.70
N ARG A 173 -1.34 16.50 -21.90
CA ARG A 173 -1.68 17.93 -22.05
C ARG A 173 -0.47 18.82 -21.79
N GLN A 174 0.29 18.54 -20.72
CA GLN A 174 1.51 19.29 -20.40
C GLN A 174 2.56 19.22 -21.52
N LEU A 175 2.74 18.05 -22.15
CA LEU A 175 3.65 17.89 -23.28
C LEU A 175 3.20 18.65 -24.53
N GLN A 176 1.89 18.78 -24.75
CA GLN A 176 1.32 19.55 -25.86
C GLN A 176 1.42 21.06 -25.65
N GLU A 177 1.30 21.52 -24.40
CA GLU A 177 1.44 22.95 -24.06
C GLU A 177 2.91 23.43 -24.06
N SER A 178 3.86 22.50 -23.96
CA SER A 178 5.31 22.80 -23.94
C SER A 178 5.99 22.66 -25.31
N ALA A 179 5.23 22.31 -26.36
CA ALA A 179 5.72 22.07 -27.72
C ALA A 179 5.31 23.21 -28.67
#